data_AF-A0A1H5XPH6-F1
#
_entry.id   AF-A0A1H5XPH6-F1
#
_cell.length_a   1.000
_cell.length_b   1.000
_cell.length_c   1.000
_cell.angle_alpha   90.00
_cell.angle_beta   90.00
_cell.angle_gamma   90.00
#
_symmetry.space_group_name_H-M   'P 1'
#
loop_
_entity.id
_entity.type
_entity.pdbx_description
1 polymer ?
#
loop_
_entity_poly.entity_id
_entity_poly.type
_entity_poly.pdbx_seq_one_letter_code
_entity_poly.pdbx_strand_id
1 'polypeptide(L)' 'MSKRKQHSPEFKAKVALEALKGEQTVAELASRFGVHPTMIHSWKRALLDDAFSAVGHRA' A
#
# COMPACT_ATOMS: atom_id res chain seq x y z
N MET A 1 25.72 3.03 5.07
CA MET A 1 24.66 3.03 4.04
C MET A 1 23.31 3.17 4.72
N SER A 2 22.71 4.36 4.64
CA SER A 2 21.61 4.76 5.51
C SER A 2 20.44 3.78 5.45
N LYS A 3 20.10 3.24 6.62
CA LYS A 3 18.95 2.40 6.92
C LYS A 3 17.70 3.24 6.67
N ARG A 4 17.34 3.29 5.39
CA ARG A 4 16.18 3.96 4.82
C ARG A 4 15.03 3.53 5.72
N LYS A 5 14.44 4.45 6.50
CA LYS A 5 13.25 4.21 7.33
C LYS A 5 12.09 3.90 6.38
N GLN A 6 12.15 2.73 5.76
CA GLN A 6 11.14 2.24 4.86
C GLN A 6 10.12 1.55 5.76
N HIS A 7 8.88 2.00 5.69
CA HIS A 7 7.77 1.19 6.18
C HIS A 7 7.95 -0.21 5.60
N SER A 8 7.91 -1.23 6.48
CA SER A 8 8.10 -2.61 6.07
C SER A 8 7.15 -2.92 4.91
N PRO A 9 7.58 -3.72 3.92
CA PRO A 9 6.71 -4.10 2.80
C PRO A 9 5.39 -4.70 3.30
N GLU A 10 5.42 -5.44 4.41
CA GLU A 10 4.24 -5.98 5.11
C GLU A 10 3.27 -4.87 5.58
N PHE A 11 3.80 -3.76 6.10
CA PHE A 11 2.99 -2.64 6.56
C PHE A 11 2.32 -1.91 5.39
N LYS A 12 3.07 -1.67 4.31
CA LYS A 12 2.54 -1.05 3.09
C LYS A 12 1.45 -1.93 2.47
N ALA A 13 1.69 -3.24 2.39
CA ALA A 13 0.74 -4.21 1.89
C ALA A 13 -0.53 -4.25 2.74
N LYS A 14 -0.39 -4.26 4.08
CA LYS A 14 -1.53 -4.22 5.01
C LYS A 14 -2.37 -2.95 4.83
N VAL A 15 -1.74 -1.77 4.79
CA VAL A 15 -2.45 -0.50 4.61
C VAL A 15 -3.09 -0.41 3.23
N ALA A 16 -2.43 -0.91 2.19
CA ALA A 16 -2.98 -0.97 0.83
C ALA A 16 -4.16 -1.94 0.73
N LEU A 17 -4.11 -3.10 1.40
CA LEU A 17 -5.21 -4.07 1.50
C LEU A 17 -6.42 -3.49 2.23
N GLU A 18 -6.22 -2.84 3.38
CA GLU A 18 -7.28 -2.15 4.11
C GLU A 18 -7.94 -1.05 3.25
N ALA A 19 -7.11 -0.26 2.54
CA ALA A 19 -7.57 0.76 1.59
C ALA A 19 -8.22 0.17 0.32
N LEU A 20 -7.98 -1.10 0.01
CA LEU A 20 -8.63 -1.83 -1.09
C LEU A 20 -9.96 -2.44 -0.63
N LYS A 21 -9.99 -2.97 0.60
CA LYS A 21 -11.16 -3.61 1.22
C LYS A 21 -12.28 -2.61 1.51
N GLY A 22 -11.94 -1.33 1.66
CA GLY A 22 -12.91 -0.23 1.79
C GLY A 22 -13.55 -0.11 3.17
N GLU A 23 -13.03 -0.84 4.17
CA GLU A 23 -13.49 -0.75 5.56
C GLU A 23 -13.11 0.58 6.22
N GLN A 24 -12.01 1.20 5.79
CA GLN A 24 -11.56 2.52 6.26
C GLN A 24 -11.17 3.39 5.08
N THR A 25 -11.47 4.68 5.16
CA THR A 25 -11.05 5.64 4.14
C THR A 25 -9.53 5.83 4.16
N VAL A 26 -8.95 6.19 3.01
CA VAL A 26 -7.51 6.51 2.93
C VAL A 26 -7.13 7.61 3.92
N ALA A 27 -8.03 8.57 4.19
CA ALA A 27 -7.84 9.62 5.16
C ALA A 27 -7.81 9.10 6.60
N GLU A 28 -8.72 8.18 6.98
CA GLU A 28 -8.68 7.55 8.30
C GLU A 28 -7.44 6.69 8.50
N LEU A 29 -7.08 5.88 7.51
CA LEU A 29 -5.85 5.08 7.55
C LEU A 29 -4.63 5.99 7.68
N ALA A 30 -4.61 7.11 6.96
CA ALA A 30 -3.56 8.10 7.06
C ALA A 30 -3.42 8.66 8.48
N SER A 31 -4.53 9.08 9.10
CA SER A 31 -4.54 9.58 10.47
C SER A 31 -4.20 8.52 11.51
N ARG A 32 -4.69 7.29 11.33
CA ARG A 32 -4.51 6.16 12.27
C ARG A 32 -3.07 5.62 12.26
N PHE A 33 -2.49 5.51 11.06
CA PHE A 33 -1.14 4.97 10.87
C PHE A 33 -0.06 6.05 10.83
N GLY A 34 -0.43 7.33 10.88
CA GLY A 34 0.50 8.46 10.77
C GLY A 34 1.17 8.55 9.39
N VAL A 35 0.47 8.10 8.35
CA VAL A 35 0.97 8.00 6.98
C VAL A 35 0.27 9.06 6.13
N HIS A 36 0.98 9.75 5.24
CA HIS A 36 0.34 10.68 4.31
C HIS A 36 -0.64 9.96 3.36
N PRO A 37 -1.87 10.47 3.12
CA PRO A 37 -2.85 9.87 2.21
C PRO A 37 -2.28 9.54 0.82
N THR A 38 -1.42 10.43 0.32
CA THR A 38 -0.69 10.28 -0.95
C THR A 38 0.15 9.00 -0.99
N MET A 39 0.81 8.63 0.12
CA MET A 39 1.62 7.41 0.18
C MET A 39 0.75 6.16 0.10
N ILE A 40 -0.43 6.18 0.74
CA ILE A 40 -1.39 5.07 0.70
C ILE A 40 -1.92 4.89 -0.72
N HIS A 41 -2.22 5.98 -1.43
CA HIS A 41 -2.58 5.91 -2.85
C HIS A 41 -1.47 5.29 -3.71
N SER A 42 -0.22 5.68 -3.50
CA SER A 42 0.93 5.07 -4.18
C SER A 42 1.07 3.58 -3.87
N TRP A 43 0.86 3.16 -2.61
CA TRP A 43 0.92 1.74 -2.23
C TRP A 43 -0.24 0.93 -2.81
N LYS A 44 -1.45 1.49 -2.83
CA LYS A 44 -2.61 0.88 -3.49
C LYS A 44 -2.34 0.69 -4.97
N ARG A 45 -1.77 1.69 -5.65
CA ARG A 45 -1.41 1.60 -7.06
C ARG A 45 -0.32 0.55 -7.30
N ALA A 46 0.73 0.53 -6.49
CA ALA A 46 1.79 -0.45 -6.58
C ALA A 46 1.28 -1.89 -6.36
N LEU A 47 0.35 -2.09 -5.42
CA LEU A 47 -0.25 -3.40 -5.15
C LEU A 47 -1.13 -3.86 -6.32
N LEU A 48 -1.88 -2.94 -6.93
CA LEU A 48 -2.66 -3.23 -8.14
C LEU A 48 -1.77 -3.56 -9.33
N ASP A 49 -0.69 -2.80 -9.52
CA ASP A 49 0.30 -3.02 -10.58
C ASP A 49 1.01 -4.38 -10.42
N ASP A 50 1.43 -4.72 -9.20
CA ASP A 50 2.04 -6.00 -8.86
C ASP A 50 1.05 -7.16 -9.06
N ALA A 51 -0.21 -7.01 -8.64
CA ALA A 51 -1.26 -8.00 -8.89
C ALA A 51 -1.57 -8.16 -10.39
N PHE A 52 -1.54 -7.06 -11.15
CA PHE A 52 -1.73 -7.10 -12.61
C PHE A 52 -0.54 -7.76 -13.31
N SER A 53 0.68 -7.52 -12.84
CA SER A 53 1.89 -8.17 -13.33
C SER A 53 1.92 -9.66 -12.97
N ALA A 54 1.41 -10.04 -11.80
CA ALA A 54 1.34 -11.42 -11.34
C ALA A 54 0.31 -12.25 -12.13
N VAL A 55 -0.82 -11.67 -12.54
CA VAL A 55 -1.80 -12.37 -13.40
C VAL A 55 -1.33 -12.50 -14.85
N GLY A 56 -0.32 -11.72 -15.27
CA GLY A 56 0.29 -11.76 -16.60
C GLY A 56 1.38 -12.83 -16.79
N HIS A 57 1.92 -13.43 -15.73
CA HIS A 57 3.01 -14.41 -15.81
C HIS A 57 2.52 -15.86 -15.95
N ARG A 58 1.61 -16.08 -16.91
CA ARG A 58 1.24 -17.40 -17.44
C ARG A 58 1.24 -17.31 -18.97
N ALA A 59 2.42 -17.32 -19.57
CA ALA A 59 2.63 -17.61 -20.98
C ALA A 59 3.87 -18.49 -21.10
#